data_AF-A0A9X3P506-F1
#
_entry.id   AF-A0A9X3P506-F1
#
_cell.length_a   1.000
_cell.length_b   1.000
_cell.length_c   1.000
_cell.angle_alpha   90.00
_cell.angle_beta   90.00
_cell.angle_gamma   90.00
#
_symmetry.space_group_name_H-M   'P 1'
#
loop_
_entity.id
_entity.type
_entity.pdbx_description
1 polymer ?
#
loop_
_entity_poly.entity_id
_entity_poly.type
_entity_poly.pdbx_seq_one_letter_code
_entity_poly.pdbx_strand_id
1 'polypeptide(L)'
;MRRLLSAAAATAAALTLASCSFGEPPEPETGEPPNLPTPSGAPEEQTSFMDVVAEGLEVPWGLDFLPDGTAIVGERTTGRLLAIPLAEDGTAGEPEELRTIDVADSGEGGLLGLAVSPDYATDSTVFAYYTTGTDNRIAAIDTGSDAAPQPVLTGIPAGPNHNGGALEFGPDGFLYAATGDAGDGNNAQDPESLGGKILRITPEGRPAEGNPDPDSPVYTLGHRNVEGLAWNPAGQLYATEFGQDIADEINLIEPGGNYGWPYFEGTDTDDAYTDPALVWEPFEASCAGAVFLDDTLVTACLRGQRLWTVQFDQSGTPAAEPRATVVNEFGRLRSVAMGPDGMLWVTTSNRDGRCTEDRGCTPDDADDRIIRFSTSYAAQGRV
;
A
#
# COMPACT_ATOMS: atom_id res chain seq x y z
N MET A 1 90.81 13.29 -13.65
CA MET A 1 90.15 12.79 -12.43
C MET A 1 88.81 13.48 -12.26
N ARG A 2 87.87 12.74 -11.67
CA ARG A 2 86.44 12.99 -11.46
C ARG A 2 86.05 14.29 -10.73
N ARG A 3 84.82 14.74 -11.07
CA ARG A 3 83.70 15.27 -10.21
C ARG A 3 83.86 16.69 -9.61
N LEU A 4 83.02 17.64 -10.05
CA LEU A 4 81.63 17.99 -9.66
C LEU A 4 81.57 18.80 -8.35
N LEU A 5 81.03 20.03 -8.44
CA LEU A 5 80.28 20.72 -7.38
C LEU A 5 79.42 21.84 -7.98
N SER A 6 78.11 21.72 -7.70
CA SER A 6 77.07 22.72 -7.39
C SER A 6 77.08 24.12 -8.01
N ALA A 7 75.91 24.55 -8.51
CA ALA A 7 75.43 25.92 -8.34
C ALA A 7 73.89 25.98 -8.46
N ALA A 8 73.26 26.65 -7.49
CA ALA A 8 71.88 27.07 -7.50
C ALA A 8 71.78 28.50 -8.07
N ALA A 9 70.68 28.82 -8.76
CA ALA A 9 70.23 30.20 -8.94
C ALA A 9 68.74 30.24 -9.34
N ALA A 10 67.97 31.05 -8.61
CA ALA A 10 66.60 31.41 -8.91
C ALA A 10 66.57 32.62 -9.86
N THR A 11 65.59 32.70 -10.78
CA THR A 11 65.08 33.99 -11.27
C THR A 11 63.73 33.83 -11.98
N ALA A 12 62.81 34.75 -11.68
CA ALA A 12 61.55 34.99 -12.36
C ALA A 12 61.72 36.05 -13.47
N ALA A 13 60.94 35.99 -14.56
CA ALA A 13 60.65 37.15 -15.40
C ALA A 13 59.47 36.94 -16.38
N ALA A 14 58.42 37.74 -16.16
CA ALA A 14 57.61 38.59 -17.07
C ALA A 14 57.24 38.17 -18.52
N LEU A 15 55.95 38.39 -18.81
CA LEU A 15 55.26 38.42 -20.11
C LEU A 15 55.88 39.37 -21.15
N THR A 16 55.75 38.99 -22.44
CA THR A 16 55.46 39.94 -23.53
C THR A 16 54.50 39.30 -24.56
N LEU A 17 53.54 40.10 -25.04
CA LEU A 17 52.64 39.81 -26.16
C LEU A 17 53.32 40.21 -27.48
N ALA A 18 53.16 39.38 -28.52
CA ALA A 18 53.37 39.78 -29.90
C ALA A 18 52.37 39.04 -30.80
N SER A 19 51.52 39.81 -31.48
CA SER A 19 50.52 39.34 -32.43
C SER A 19 51.17 38.90 -33.74
N CYS A 20 50.79 37.72 -34.23
CA CYS A 20 51.07 37.28 -35.60
C CYS A 20 49.73 37.17 -36.33
N SER A 21 49.58 37.96 -37.39
CA SER A 21 48.46 37.91 -38.35
C SER A 21 48.64 36.69 -39.25
N PHE A 22 47.70 35.74 -39.19
CA PHE A 22 47.55 34.66 -40.16
C PHE A 22 46.20 34.89 -40.87
N GLY A 23 46.23 34.92 -42.21
CA GLY A 23 45.05 35.17 -43.04
C GLY A 23 43.99 34.08 -42.98
N GLU A 24 42.79 34.42 -43.43
CA GLU A 24 41.58 33.60 -43.41
C GLU A 24 41.82 32.19 -44.03
N PRO A 25 41.53 31.09 -43.31
CA PRO A 25 41.53 29.75 -43.89
C PRO A 25 40.39 29.62 -44.91
N PRO A 26 40.54 28.81 -45.98
CA PRO A 26 39.41 28.50 -46.86
C PRO A 26 38.31 27.78 -46.08
N GLU A 27 37.05 28.10 -46.40
CA GLU A 27 35.89 27.45 -45.77
C GLU A 27 35.96 25.93 -45.96
N PRO A 28 35.74 25.13 -44.90
CA PRO A 28 35.67 23.69 -45.04
C PRO A 28 34.41 23.33 -45.84
N GLU A 29 34.56 22.53 -46.90
CA GLU A 29 33.42 21.91 -47.56
C GLU A 29 32.71 20.99 -46.56
N THR A 30 31.56 21.45 -46.06
CA THR A 30 30.69 20.66 -45.21
C THR A 30 30.02 19.60 -46.07
N GLY A 31 30.60 18.40 -46.10
CA GLY A 31 29.88 17.21 -46.56
C GLY A 31 28.60 17.05 -45.75
N GLU A 32 27.50 16.71 -46.43
CA GLU A 32 26.21 16.48 -45.80
C GLU A 32 26.35 15.39 -44.72
N PRO A 33 25.85 15.61 -43.49
CA PRO A 33 25.98 14.62 -42.44
C PRO A 33 25.33 13.30 -42.87
N PRO A 34 25.92 12.14 -42.51
CA PRO A 34 25.35 10.85 -42.88
C PRO A 34 23.91 10.77 -42.36
N ASN A 35 22.98 10.43 -43.25
CA ASN A 35 21.57 10.26 -42.94
C ASN A 35 21.42 8.96 -42.13
N LEU A 36 21.69 9.03 -40.83
CA LEU A 36 21.43 7.96 -39.89
C LEU A 36 19.90 7.85 -39.73
N PRO A 37 19.31 6.64 -39.83
CA PRO A 37 17.90 6.49 -39.54
C PRO A 37 17.62 6.99 -38.13
N THR A 38 16.66 7.91 -38.00
CA THR A 38 16.12 8.32 -36.70
C THR A 38 15.72 7.07 -35.94
N PRO A 39 16.08 6.90 -34.66
CA PRO A 39 15.57 5.80 -33.86
C PRO A 39 14.04 5.89 -33.86
N SER A 40 13.40 4.96 -34.58
CA SER A 40 11.96 4.80 -34.57
C SER A 40 11.61 4.08 -33.28
N GLY A 41 11.28 4.89 -32.27
CA GLY A 41 10.93 4.43 -30.94
C GLY A 41 10.89 5.63 -30.01
N ALA A 42 10.02 6.60 -30.31
CA ALA A 42 9.45 7.35 -29.21
C ALA A 42 8.80 6.31 -28.28
N PRO A 43 8.99 6.38 -26.95
CA PRO A 43 8.14 5.61 -26.05
C PRO A 43 6.70 5.90 -26.48
N GLU A 44 5.88 4.87 -26.68
CA GLU A 44 4.44 5.10 -26.75
C GLU A 44 4.10 5.92 -25.50
N GLU A 45 3.57 7.14 -25.69
CA GLU A 45 3.00 7.88 -24.57
C GLU A 45 1.89 6.99 -24.02
N GLN A 46 2.18 6.26 -22.93
CA GLN A 46 1.16 5.55 -22.19
C GLN A 46 0.14 6.59 -21.77
N THR A 47 -1.04 6.51 -22.37
CA THR A 47 -2.14 7.44 -22.11
C THR A 47 -2.52 7.31 -20.64
N SER A 48 -2.17 8.31 -19.84
CA SER A 48 -2.52 8.35 -18.43
C SER A 48 -4.03 8.61 -18.30
N PHE A 49 -4.76 7.61 -17.82
CA PHE A 49 -6.19 7.67 -17.57
C PHE A 49 -6.46 7.80 -16.06
N MET A 50 -7.44 8.63 -15.71
CA MET A 50 -8.01 8.77 -14.37
C MET A 50 -9.51 9.04 -14.49
N ASP A 51 -10.31 8.38 -13.66
CA ASP A 51 -11.75 8.60 -13.55
C ASP A 51 -12.22 8.46 -12.09
N VAL A 52 -13.28 9.19 -11.72
CA VAL A 52 -13.92 9.07 -10.42
C VAL A 52 -15.14 8.18 -10.58
N VAL A 53 -15.07 6.97 -10.00
CA VAL A 53 -16.08 5.92 -10.21
C VAL A 53 -17.23 5.98 -9.20
N ALA A 54 -17.01 6.62 -8.05
CA ALA A 54 -18.03 6.88 -7.04
C ALA A 54 -17.64 8.09 -6.18
N GLU A 55 -18.65 8.81 -5.67
CA GLU A 55 -18.53 9.99 -4.81
C GLU A 55 -19.56 9.92 -3.67
N GLY A 56 -19.38 10.75 -2.64
CA GLY A 56 -20.33 10.88 -1.53
C GLY A 56 -20.37 9.67 -0.60
N LEU A 57 -19.26 8.91 -0.53
CA LEU A 57 -19.12 7.75 0.33
C LEU A 57 -18.74 8.14 1.76
N GLU A 58 -19.04 7.28 2.71
CA GLU A 58 -18.71 7.46 4.13
C GLU A 58 -17.56 6.55 4.56
N VAL A 59 -16.32 7.07 4.43
CA VAL A 59 -15.08 6.38 4.80
C VAL A 59 -14.99 4.97 4.16
N PRO A 60 -14.94 4.88 2.82
CA PRO A 60 -14.77 3.63 2.10
C PRO A 60 -13.47 2.93 2.51
N TRP A 61 -13.61 1.75 3.10
CA TRP A 61 -12.55 0.96 3.71
C TRP A 61 -12.24 -0.28 2.86
N GLY A 62 -12.90 -1.42 3.09
CA GLY A 62 -12.65 -2.62 2.31
C GLY A 62 -13.06 -2.42 0.85
N LEU A 63 -12.21 -2.88 -0.07
CA LEU A 63 -12.41 -2.82 -1.51
C LEU A 63 -11.89 -4.11 -2.12
N ASP A 64 -12.76 -4.85 -2.81
CA ASP A 64 -12.40 -6.07 -3.53
C ASP A 64 -13.35 -6.27 -4.73
N PHE A 65 -13.12 -7.27 -5.59
CA PHE A 65 -13.84 -7.45 -6.84
C PHE A 65 -14.49 -8.83 -6.95
N LEU A 66 -15.75 -8.83 -7.40
CA LEU A 66 -16.44 -10.05 -7.80
C LEU A 66 -15.83 -10.62 -9.10
N PRO A 67 -16.04 -11.93 -9.38
CA PRO A 67 -15.55 -12.55 -10.62
C PRO A 67 -16.07 -11.90 -11.93
N ASP A 68 -17.18 -11.16 -11.86
CA ASP A 68 -17.75 -10.44 -13.01
C ASP A 68 -17.22 -9.01 -13.18
N GLY A 69 -16.34 -8.56 -12.29
CA GLY A 69 -15.74 -7.22 -12.31
C GLY A 69 -16.45 -6.18 -11.44
N THR A 70 -17.58 -6.52 -10.82
CA THR A 70 -18.25 -5.63 -9.86
C THR A 70 -17.35 -5.38 -8.66
N ALA A 71 -17.07 -4.12 -8.35
CA ALA A 71 -16.36 -3.77 -7.13
C ALA A 71 -17.30 -3.85 -5.92
N ILE A 72 -16.82 -4.42 -4.82
CA ILE A 72 -17.50 -4.48 -3.53
C ILE A 72 -16.77 -3.56 -2.55
N VAL A 73 -17.51 -2.66 -1.91
CA VAL A 73 -16.96 -1.62 -1.04
C VAL A 73 -17.67 -1.58 0.30
N GLY A 74 -16.92 -1.54 1.39
CA GLY A 74 -17.43 -1.39 2.74
C GLY A 74 -17.25 0.04 3.24
N GLU A 75 -18.30 0.64 3.78
CA GLU A 75 -18.22 1.94 4.45
C GLU A 75 -18.05 1.78 5.95
N ARG A 76 -16.96 2.34 6.50
CA ARG A 76 -16.56 2.09 7.89
C ARG A 76 -17.63 2.45 8.89
N THR A 77 -18.16 3.67 8.79
CA THR A 77 -19.01 4.27 9.83
C THR A 77 -20.47 3.88 9.71
N THR A 78 -20.95 3.62 8.48
CA THR A 78 -22.35 3.26 8.23
C THR A 78 -22.58 1.75 8.26
N GLY A 79 -21.52 0.95 8.05
CA GLY A 79 -21.63 -0.50 7.89
C GLY A 79 -22.23 -0.93 6.55
N ARG A 80 -22.44 0.00 5.60
CA ARG A 80 -22.98 -0.31 4.27
C ARG A 80 -21.96 -1.13 3.47
N LEU A 81 -22.46 -2.19 2.84
CA LEU A 81 -21.77 -2.95 1.81
C LEU A 81 -22.37 -2.56 0.46
N LEU A 82 -21.56 -1.97 -0.40
CA LEU A 82 -21.94 -1.45 -1.70
C LEU A 82 -21.38 -2.33 -2.82
N ALA A 83 -22.13 -2.42 -3.91
CA ALA A 83 -21.68 -2.98 -5.19
C ALA A 83 -21.61 -1.88 -6.23
N ILE A 84 -20.54 -1.87 -7.02
CA ILE A 84 -20.32 -0.91 -8.12
C ILE A 84 -20.07 -1.73 -9.39
N PRO A 85 -21.11 -1.95 -10.22
CA PRO A 85 -20.96 -2.72 -11.45
C PRO A 85 -19.97 -2.06 -12.41
N LEU A 86 -19.24 -2.87 -13.16
CA LEU A 86 -18.34 -2.40 -14.20
C LEU A 86 -18.77 -2.95 -15.57
N ALA A 87 -19.05 -2.07 -16.52
CA ALA A 87 -19.37 -2.47 -17.89
C ALA A 87 -18.12 -2.96 -18.64
N GLU A 88 -18.32 -3.74 -19.72
CA GLU A 88 -17.22 -4.26 -20.56
C GLU A 88 -16.32 -3.16 -21.16
N ASP A 89 -16.86 -1.95 -21.35
CA ASP A 89 -16.10 -0.79 -21.85
C ASP A 89 -15.35 -0.03 -20.73
N GLY A 90 -15.41 -0.53 -19.50
CA GLY A 90 -14.81 0.08 -18.32
C GLY A 90 -15.64 1.22 -17.73
N THR A 91 -16.91 1.41 -18.11
CA THR A 91 -17.78 2.40 -17.46
C THR A 91 -18.29 1.86 -16.12
N ALA A 92 -18.06 2.58 -15.02
CA ALA A 92 -18.62 2.22 -13.72
C ALA A 92 -20.12 2.59 -13.65
N GLY A 93 -20.92 1.72 -13.03
CA GLY A 93 -22.30 1.98 -12.67
C GLY A 93 -22.41 2.80 -11.37
N GLU A 94 -23.63 3.21 -11.04
CA GLU A 94 -23.91 3.86 -9.75
C GLU A 94 -23.71 2.85 -8.59
N PRO A 95 -23.22 3.28 -7.42
CA PRO A 95 -23.14 2.42 -6.25
C PRO A 95 -24.53 1.94 -5.78
N GLU A 96 -24.66 0.62 -5.60
CA GLU A 96 -25.87 -0.04 -5.11
C GLU A 96 -25.63 -0.60 -3.71
N GLU A 97 -26.48 -0.28 -2.74
CA GLU A 97 -26.39 -0.91 -1.41
C GLU A 97 -26.87 -2.36 -1.48
N LEU A 98 -25.97 -3.30 -1.21
CA LEU A 98 -26.31 -4.71 -1.08
C LEU A 98 -26.98 -4.98 0.28
N ARG A 99 -26.40 -4.42 1.34
CA ARG A 99 -26.88 -4.56 2.72
C ARG A 99 -26.15 -3.61 3.66
N THR A 100 -26.67 -3.49 4.87
CA THR A 100 -25.99 -2.84 6.01
C THR A 100 -25.66 -3.88 7.09
N ILE A 101 -24.42 -3.86 7.57
CA ILE A 101 -23.92 -4.69 8.67
C ILE A 101 -23.98 -3.87 9.96
N ASP A 102 -24.48 -4.47 11.04
CA ASP A 102 -24.47 -3.84 12.37
C ASP A 102 -23.06 -3.84 12.93
N VAL A 103 -22.40 -2.66 12.86
CA VAL A 103 -21.03 -2.43 13.31
C VAL A 103 -21.00 -1.39 14.41
N ALA A 104 -19.98 -1.45 15.27
CA ALA A 104 -19.68 -0.38 16.21
C ALA A 104 -18.74 0.64 15.54
N ASP A 105 -19.29 1.78 15.13
CA ASP A 105 -18.49 2.96 14.76
C ASP A 105 -17.90 3.59 16.04
N SER A 106 -16.65 3.24 16.34
CA SER A 106 -15.94 3.74 17.51
C SER A 106 -14.48 4.02 17.19
N GLY A 107 -14.15 5.30 17.05
CA GLY A 107 -12.80 5.74 16.73
C GLY A 107 -12.35 5.25 15.35
N GLU A 108 -11.46 4.26 15.33
CA GLU A 108 -10.99 3.61 14.09
C GLU A 108 -11.79 2.35 13.73
N GLY A 109 -12.67 1.87 14.62
CA GLY A 109 -13.49 0.68 14.39
C GLY A 109 -14.70 0.93 13.49
N GLY A 110 -15.23 -0.14 12.90
CA GLY A 110 -16.40 -0.12 12.01
C GLY A 110 -16.40 -1.33 11.06
N LEU A 111 -16.94 -1.17 9.85
CA LEU A 111 -16.75 -2.14 8.75
C LEU A 111 -15.39 -1.90 8.08
N LEU A 112 -14.46 -2.85 8.20
CA LEU A 112 -13.08 -2.69 7.76
C LEU A 112 -12.83 -3.52 6.49
N GLY A 113 -11.91 -4.48 6.54
CA GLY A 113 -11.49 -5.24 5.37
C GLY A 113 -12.58 -6.14 4.83
N LEU A 114 -12.53 -6.32 3.51
CA LEU A 114 -13.38 -7.23 2.76
C LEU A 114 -12.50 -8.15 1.95
N ALA A 115 -12.92 -9.42 1.81
CA ALA A 115 -12.30 -10.38 0.93
C ALA A 115 -13.38 -11.22 0.27
N VAL A 116 -13.46 -11.17 -1.06
CA VAL A 116 -14.37 -11.97 -1.88
C VAL A 116 -13.87 -13.41 -1.87
N SER A 117 -14.78 -14.37 -1.64
CA SER A 117 -14.43 -15.79 -1.69
C SER A 117 -13.80 -16.15 -3.04
N PRO A 118 -12.69 -16.93 -3.07
CA PRO A 118 -12.18 -17.49 -4.32
C PRO A 118 -13.22 -18.33 -5.08
N ASP A 119 -14.22 -18.85 -4.37
CA ASP A 119 -15.34 -19.64 -4.89
C ASP A 119 -16.65 -18.84 -5.02
N TYR A 120 -16.58 -17.50 -5.03
CA TYR A 120 -17.75 -16.59 -5.03
C TYR A 120 -18.81 -16.93 -6.09
N ALA A 121 -18.38 -17.34 -7.28
CA ALA A 121 -19.29 -17.73 -8.37
C ALA A 121 -20.22 -18.91 -7.99
N THR A 122 -19.91 -19.63 -6.92
CA THR A 122 -20.68 -20.78 -6.42
C THR A 122 -21.27 -20.57 -5.03
N ASP A 123 -20.62 -19.79 -4.16
CA ASP A 123 -21.03 -19.61 -2.77
C ASP A 123 -21.60 -18.20 -2.44
N SER A 124 -21.49 -17.24 -3.36
CA SER A 124 -21.88 -15.84 -3.18
C SER A 124 -21.34 -15.20 -1.88
N THR A 125 -20.17 -15.62 -1.41
CA THR A 125 -19.66 -15.25 -0.08
C THR A 125 -18.63 -14.13 -0.14
N VAL A 126 -18.88 -13.06 0.60
CA VAL A 126 -17.88 -12.03 0.95
C VAL A 126 -17.53 -12.17 2.43
N PHE A 127 -16.25 -12.20 2.76
CA PHE A 127 -15.78 -12.14 4.13
C PHE A 127 -15.60 -10.68 4.54
N ALA A 128 -16.03 -10.34 5.74
CA ALA A 128 -15.89 -8.99 6.30
C ALA A 128 -15.23 -9.03 7.66
N TYR A 129 -14.21 -8.19 7.85
CA TYR A 129 -13.64 -7.83 9.13
C TYR A 129 -14.38 -6.61 9.67
N TYR A 130 -14.91 -6.68 10.89
CA TYR A 130 -15.61 -5.54 11.48
C TYR A 130 -15.58 -5.50 13.00
N THR A 131 -15.75 -4.30 13.53
CA THR A 131 -15.81 -4.02 14.96
C THR A 131 -17.24 -4.16 15.48
N THR A 132 -17.39 -4.83 16.61
CA THR A 132 -18.63 -4.92 17.39
C THR A 132 -18.49 -4.17 18.71
N GLY A 133 -19.54 -4.17 19.55
CA GLY A 133 -19.45 -3.62 20.90
C GLY A 133 -18.50 -4.38 21.85
N THR A 134 -17.94 -5.53 21.44
CA THR A 134 -17.12 -6.38 22.31
C THR A 134 -15.79 -6.83 21.72
N ASP A 135 -15.66 -6.89 20.41
CA ASP A 135 -14.49 -7.42 19.71
C ASP A 135 -14.41 -6.88 18.27
N ASN A 136 -13.29 -7.12 17.62
CA ASN A 136 -13.23 -7.25 16.17
C ASN A 136 -13.51 -8.72 15.81
N ARG A 137 -14.07 -8.94 14.63
CA ARG A 137 -14.35 -10.29 14.13
C ARG A 137 -14.38 -10.35 12.62
N ILE A 138 -14.25 -11.56 12.11
CA ILE A 138 -14.45 -11.91 10.71
C ILE A 138 -15.78 -12.65 10.60
N ALA A 139 -16.60 -12.31 9.62
CA ALA A 139 -17.81 -13.05 9.28
C ALA A 139 -17.92 -13.32 7.78
N ALA A 140 -18.51 -14.45 7.42
CA ALA A 140 -18.92 -14.77 6.06
C ALA A 140 -20.33 -14.19 5.81
N ILE A 141 -20.48 -13.51 4.67
CA ILE A 141 -21.70 -12.83 4.26
C ILE A 141 -22.11 -13.43 2.92
N ASP A 142 -23.25 -14.09 2.89
CA ASP A 142 -23.94 -14.44 1.65
C ASP A 142 -24.57 -13.17 1.07
N THR A 143 -24.08 -12.70 -0.09
CA THR A 143 -24.57 -11.51 -0.78
C THR A 143 -25.87 -11.76 -1.55
N GLY A 144 -26.25 -13.03 -1.74
CA GLY A 144 -27.50 -13.44 -2.39
C GLY A 144 -28.67 -13.60 -1.43
N SER A 145 -28.47 -13.40 -0.12
CA SER A 145 -29.52 -13.53 0.88
C SER A 145 -29.44 -12.52 2.03
N ASP A 146 -30.58 -12.27 2.67
CA ASP A 146 -30.67 -11.41 3.87
C ASP A 146 -30.24 -12.14 5.16
N ALA A 147 -29.57 -13.29 5.06
CA ALA A 147 -29.10 -14.02 6.22
C ALA A 147 -28.12 -13.15 7.04
N ALA A 148 -28.19 -13.28 8.37
CA ALA A 148 -27.24 -12.59 9.24
C ALA A 148 -25.80 -13.04 8.92
N PRO A 149 -24.80 -12.13 9.03
CA PRO A 149 -23.40 -12.51 8.87
C PRO A 149 -23.04 -13.69 9.77
N GLN A 150 -22.40 -14.71 9.21
CA GLN A 150 -22.00 -15.91 9.95
C GLN A 150 -20.62 -15.71 10.54
N PRO A 151 -20.44 -15.70 11.88
CA PRO A 151 -19.14 -15.51 12.48
C PRO A 151 -18.15 -16.62 12.06
N VAL A 152 -16.96 -16.21 11.63
CA VAL A 152 -15.86 -17.09 11.20
C VAL A 152 -14.77 -17.09 12.27
N LEU A 153 -14.31 -15.91 12.70
CA LEU A 153 -13.35 -15.75 13.78
C LEU A 153 -13.78 -14.58 14.66
N THR A 154 -13.86 -14.79 15.97
CA THR A 154 -14.33 -13.79 16.95
C THR A 154 -13.32 -13.61 18.08
N GLY A 155 -13.50 -12.57 18.90
CA GLY A 155 -12.65 -12.34 20.06
C GLY A 155 -11.33 -11.67 19.73
N ILE A 156 -11.17 -11.09 18.52
CA ILE A 156 -10.03 -10.24 18.22
C ILE A 156 -10.17 -8.97 19.07
N PRO A 157 -9.14 -8.54 19.82
CA PRO A 157 -9.22 -7.31 20.61
C PRO A 157 -9.67 -6.11 19.78
N ALA A 158 -10.54 -5.28 20.36
CA ALA A 158 -10.99 -4.03 19.78
C ALA A 158 -10.71 -2.86 20.72
N GLY A 159 -10.34 -1.73 20.14
CA GLY A 159 -10.05 -0.49 20.85
C GLY A 159 -10.55 0.73 20.09
N PRO A 160 -10.54 1.92 20.70
CA PRO A 160 -10.84 3.17 19.98
C PRO A 160 -9.80 3.46 18.88
N ASN A 161 -8.64 2.81 18.95
CA ASN A 161 -7.56 2.84 17.98
C ASN A 161 -6.93 1.44 17.86
N HIS A 162 -6.26 1.21 16.74
CA HIS A 162 -5.50 0.02 16.39
C HIS A 162 -6.34 -1.25 16.28
N ASN A 163 -7.33 -1.21 15.38
CA ASN A 163 -8.17 -2.36 15.10
C ASN A 163 -7.63 -3.23 13.95
N GLY A 164 -6.54 -2.80 13.28
CA GLY A 164 -6.07 -3.38 12.03
C GLY A 164 -7.18 -3.41 11.00
N GLY A 165 -7.43 -4.60 10.44
CA GLY A 165 -8.63 -4.90 9.68
C GLY A 165 -8.37 -5.32 8.24
N ALA A 166 -7.11 -5.39 7.78
CA ALA A 166 -6.80 -5.91 6.46
C ALA A 166 -7.21 -7.37 6.35
N LEU A 167 -7.80 -7.76 5.23
CA LEU A 167 -8.34 -9.08 4.99
C LEU A 167 -8.07 -9.47 3.53
N GLU A 168 -7.39 -10.58 3.29
CA GLU A 168 -7.01 -10.99 1.94
C GLU A 168 -6.88 -12.52 1.85
N PHE A 169 -7.31 -13.12 0.75
CA PHE A 169 -7.00 -14.52 0.46
C PHE A 169 -5.59 -14.66 -0.11
N GLY A 170 -4.78 -15.51 0.52
CA GLY A 170 -3.46 -15.85 0.01
C GLY A 170 -3.51 -16.75 -1.22
N PRO A 171 -2.40 -16.83 -1.99
CA PRO A 171 -2.28 -17.74 -3.13
C PRO A 171 -2.34 -19.22 -2.73
N ASP A 172 -2.22 -19.51 -1.44
CA ASP A 172 -2.39 -20.83 -0.83
C ASP A 172 -3.85 -21.18 -0.49
N GLY A 173 -4.80 -20.25 -0.73
CA GLY A 173 -6.23 -20.44 -0.53
C GLY A 173 -6.70 -20.21 0.91
N PHE A 174 -5.84 -19.74 1.82
CA PHE A 174 -6.24 -19.38 3.18
C PHE A 174 -6.55 -17.89 3.31
N LEU A 175 -7.35 -17.56 4.31
CA LEU A 175 -7.72 -16.19 4.62
C LEU A 175 -6.70 -15.61 5.61
N TYR A 176 -6.08 -14.50 5.23
CA TYR A 176 -5.16 -13.73 6.07
C TYR A 176 -5.88 -12.51 6.63
N ALA A 177 -5.74 -12.28 7.93
CA ALA A 177 -6.34 -11.14 8.61
C ALA A 177 -5.29 -10.43 9.46
N ALA A 178 -5.10 -9.14 9.23
CA ALA A 178 -4.17 -8.33 9.98
C ALA A 178 -4.90 -7.56 11.08
N THR A 179 -4.36 -7.59 12.30
CA THR A 179 -4.98 -6.98 13.48
C THR A 179 -4.06 -5.91 14.07
N GLY A 180 -4.65 -5.00 14.85
CA GLY A 180 -3.89 -4.08 15.69
C GLY A 180 -3.87 -4.54 17.14
N ASP A 181 -3.04 -3.90 17.95
CA ASP A 181 -2.86 -4.19 19.38
C ASP A 181 -4.02 -3.68 20.26
N ALA A 182 -5.04 -3.05 19.66
CA ALA A 182 -6.17 -2.40 20.32
C ALA A 182 -5.78 -1.32 21.34
N GLY A 183 -4.59 -0.72 21.18
CA GLY A 183 -4.01 0.26 22.09
C GLY A 183 -3.30 -0.34 23.31
N ASP A 184 -3.16 -1.67 23.38
CA ASP A 184 -2.36 -2.37 24.40
C ASP A 184 -1.27 -3.21 23.74
N GLY A 185 -0.06 -2.65 23.67
CA GLY A 185 1.10 -3.31 23.05
C GLY A 185 1.46 -4.67 23.65
N ASN A 186 1.01 -5.01 24.87
CA ASN A 186 1.23 -6.36 25.40
C ASN A 186 0.51 -7.43 24.57
N ASN A 187 -0.61 -7.07 23.92
CA ASN A 187 -1.30 -7.98 23.01
C ASN A 187 -0.37 -8.45 21.90
N ALA A 188 0.45 -7.58 21.33
CA ALA A 188 1.30 -7.88 20.19
C ALA A 188 2.30 -9.01 20.47
N GLN A 189 2.87 -9.06 21.69
CA GLN A 189 3.86 -10.06 22.10
C GLN A 189 3.25 -11.31 22.76
N ASP A 190 1.99 -11.25 23.18
CA ASP A 190 1.29 -12.41 23.72
C ASP A 190 0.84 -13.35 22.58
N PRO A 191 1.38 -14.59 22.50
CA PRO A 191 1.00 -15.55 21.46
C PRO A 191 -0.43 -16.10 21.63
N GLU A 192 -1.04 -15.97 22.82
CA GLU A 192 -2.43 -16.37 23.06
C GLU A 192 -3.43 -15.27 22.67
N SER A 193 -2.97 -14.03 22.44
CA SER A 193 -3.79 -12.91 21.99
C SER A 193 -3.90 -12.87 20.47
N LEU A 194 -5.06 -12.45 19.97
CA LEU A 194 -5.28 -12.17 18.54
C LEU A 194 -4.96 -10.73 18.15
N GLY A 195 -4.61 -9.86 19.11
CA GLY A 195 -4.25 -8.46 18.86
C GLY A 195 -2.78 -8.29 18.50
N GLY A 196 -2.49 -7.41 17.55
CA GLY A 196 -1.14 -7.13 17.07
C GLY A 196 -0.51 -8.31 16.33
N LYS A 197 -1.28 -8.93 15.43
CA LYS A 197 -0.95 -10.16 14.70
C LYS A 197 -1.24 -10.02 13.21
N ILE A 198 -0.60 -10.88 12.41
CA ILE A 198 -1.22 -11.38 11.18
C ILE A 198 -1.70 -12.80 11.49
N LEU A 199 -2.97 -13.05 11.20
CA LEU A 199 -3.65 -14.32 11.39
C LEU A 199 -3.81 -15.03 10.04
N ARG A 200 -3.79 -16.36 10.04
CA ARG A 200 -4.01 -17.19 8.85
C ARG A 200 -4.94 -18.34 9.19
N ILE A 201 -6.11 -18.36 8.55
CA ILE A 201 -7.22 -19.27 8.86
C ILE A 201 -7.83 -19.88 7.60
N THR A 202 -8.51 -21.00 7.76
CA THR A 202 -9.44 -21.53 6.75
C THR A 202 -10.65 -20.62 6.60
N PRO A 203 -11.41 -20.69 5.49
CA PRO A 203 -12.72 -20.01 5.36
C PRO A 203 -13.70 -20.33 6.51
N GLU A 204 -13.59 -21.50 7.15
CA GLU A 204 -14.40 -21.86 8.32
C GLU A 204 -13.83 -21.37 9.67
N GLY A 205 -12.76 -20.57 9.66
CA GLY A 205 -12.20 -19.95 10.86
C GLY A 205 -11.23 -20.80 11.69
N ARG A 206 -10.89 -22.00 11.22
CA ARG A 206 -9.88 -22.85 11.87
C ARG A 206 -8.47 -22.35 11.57
N PRO A 207 -7.49 -22.58 12.46
CA PRO A 207 -6.07 -22.44 12.12
C PRO A 207 -5.74 -23.13 10.79
N ALA A 208 -5.04 -22.43 9.91
CA ALA A 208 -4.66 -22.96 8.61
C ALA A 208 -3.55 -24.01 8.74
N GLU A 209 -3.55 -25.01 7.85
CA GLU A 209 -2.49 -26.02 7.83
C GLU A 209 -1.14 -25.36 7.52
N GLY A 210 -0.12 -25.69 8.30
CA GLY A 210 1.22 -25.12 8.16
C GLY A 210 1.43 -23.82 8.93
N ASN A 211 0.47 -23.37 9.76
CA ASN A 211 0.74 -22.31 10.73
C ASN A 211 1.89 -22.70 11.68
N PRO A 212 2.68 -21.72 12.19
CA PRO A 212 3.81 -21.98 13.09
C PRO A 212 3.42 -22.79 14.33
N ASP A 213 2.26 -22.47 14.90
CA ASP A 213 1.56 -23.30 15.87
C ASP A 213 0.30 -23.89 15.20
N PRO A 214 0.20 -25.23 15.04
CA PRO A 214 -0.95 -25.88 14.40
C PRO A 214 -2.31 -25.63 15.08
N ASP A 215 -2.31 -25.28 16.37
CA ASP A 215 -3.54 -25.05 17.14
C ASP A 215 -3.91 -23.56 17.21
N SER A 216 -3.11 -22.67 16.62
CA SER A 216 -3.30 -21.21 16.68
C SER A 216 -3.51 -20.58 15.29
N PRO A 217 -4.44 -19.60 15.16
CA PRO A 217 -4.58 -18.84 13.93
C PRO A 217 -3.42 -17.85 13.71
N VAL A 218 -2.55 -17.63 14.71
CA VAL A 218 -1.43 -16.68 14.62
C VAL A 218 -0.41 -17.13 13.59
N TYR A 219 -0.20 -16.31 12.57
CA TYR A 219 0.84 -16.50 11.55
C TYR A 219 2.12 -15.75 11.91
N THR A 220 1.99 -14.50 12.35
CA THR A 220 3.09 -13.67 12.89
C THR A 220 2.61 -12.80 14.03
N LEU A 221 3.55 -12.30 14.83
CA LEU A 221 3.26 -11.48 16.02
C LEU A 221 4.19 -10.28 16.13
N GLY A 222 3.94 -9.42 17.12
CA GLY A 222 4.75 -8.24 17.35
C GLY A 222 4.39 -7.10 16.41
N HIS A 223 3.11 -6.98 16.04
CA HIS A 223 2.60 -5.89 15.21
C HIS A 223 1.82 -4.86 16.05
N ARG A 224 1.86 -3.60 15.63
CA ARG A 224 1.15 -2.46 16.22
C ARG A 224 -0.24 -2.29 15.63
N ASN A 225 -0.32 -1.97 14.33
CA ASN A 225 -1.57 -1.75 13.62
C ASN A 225 -1.36 -1.95 12.11
N VAL A 226 -1.74 -3.12 11.60
CA VAL A 226 -1.57 -3.50 10.19
C VAL A 226 -2.88 -3.27 9.45
N GLU A 227 -2.88 -2.43 8.41
CA GLU A 227 -4.08 -2.14 7.59
C GLU A 227 -3.88 -2.41 6.08
N GLY A 228 -2.76 -2.99 5.68
CA GLY A 228 -2.57 -3.49 4.31
C GLY A 228 -1.83 -4.82 4.30
N LEU A 229 -2.29 -5.69 3.41
CA LEU A 229 -1.66 -6.94 3.02
C LEU A 229 -1.53 -6.91 1.49
N ALA A 230 -0.44 -7.46 0.96
CA ALA A 230 -0.27 -7.60 -0.48
C ALA A 230 0.66 -8.77 -0.80
N TRP A 231 0.24 -9.63 -1.72
CA TRP A 231 1.10 -10.68 -2.27
C TRP A 231 1.81 -10.22 -3.53
N ASN A 232 3.12 -10.45 -3.59
CA ASN A 232 3.84 -10.29 -4.85
C ASN A 232 3.63 -11.52 -5.77
N PRO A 233 3.99 -11.45 -7.06
CA PRO A 233 3.85 -12.57 -8.00
C PRO A 233 4.67 -13.82 -7.64
N ALA A 234 5.68 -13.69 -6.78
CA ALA A 234 6.47 -14.81 -6.27
C ALA A 234 5.77 -15.54 -5.09
N GLY A 235 4.64 -15.02 -4.61
CA GLY A 235 3.93 -15.55 -3.46
C GLY A 235 4.58 -15.18 -2.12
N GLN A 236 5.23 -14.02 -2.04
CA GLN A 236 5.69 -13.43 -0.78
C GLN A 236 4.67 -12.41 -0.29
N LEU A 237 4.33 -12.49 1.00
CA LEU A 237 3.39 -11.56 1.64
C LEU A 237 4.14 -10.35 2.17
N TYR A 238 3.59 -9.16 1.89
CA TYR A 238 4.02 -7.91 2.49
C TYR A 238 2.88 -7.31 3.31
N ALA A 239 3.23 -6.59 4.36
CA ALA A 239 2.28 -5.84 5.16
C ALA A 239 2.73 -4.40 5.36
N THR A 240 1.77 -3.48 5.36
CA THR A 240 1.99 -2.08 5.73
C THR A 240 1.52 -1.87 7.16
N GLU A 241 2.34 -1.17 7.94
CA GLU A 241 2.11 -1.04 9.36
C GLU A 241 2.30 0.39 9.85
N PHE A 242 1.35 0.86 10.66
CA PHE A 242 1.43 2.16 11.30
C PHE A 242 2.31 2.07 12.54
N GLY A 243 3.40 2.82 12.53
CA GLY A 243 4.18 3.14 13.71
C GLY A 243 3.45 4.07 14.66
N GLN A 244 4.13 4.42 15.74
CA GLN A 244 3.63 5.42 16.68
C GLN A 244 4.13 6.81 16.30
N ASP A 245 5.42 7.06 16.50
CA ASP A 245 6.02 8.40 16.37
C ASP A 245 7.34 8.38 15.57
N ILE A 246 7.90 7.19 15.31
CA ILE A 246 9.25 7.01 14.76
C ILE A 246 9.18 6.47 13.33
N ALA A 247 8.52 5.33 13.12
CA ALA A 247 8.61 4.60 11.86
C ALA A 247 7.30 3.88 11.50
N ASP A 248 6.68 4.29 10.40
CA ASP A 248 5.76 3.42 9.66
C ASP A 248 6.57 2.43 8.82
N GLU A 249 6.02 1.26 8.53
CA GLU A 249 6.79 0.14 8.01
C GLU A 249 6.15 -0.53 6.79
N ILE A 250 7.00 -1.09 5.92
CA ILE A 250 6.66 -2.24 5.09
C ILE A 250 7.44 -3.44 5.61
N ASN A 251 6.72 -4.50 5.94
CA ASN A 251 7.26 -5.75 6.44
C ASN A 251 7.14 -6.85 5.38
N LEU A 252 8.22 -7.62 5.17
CA LEU A 252 8.17 -8.89 4.44
C LEU A 252 7.78 -9.99 5.43
N ILE A 253 6.62 -10.61 5.22
CA ILE A 253 5.98 -11.47 6.21
C ILE A 253 6.44 -12.91 6.10
N GLU A 254 7.20 -13.36 7.10
CA GLU A 254 7.63 -14.74 7.27
C GLU A 254 6.88 -15.46 8.41
N PRO A 255 6.38 -16.70 8.21
CA PRO A 255 5.65 -17.43 9.24
C PRO A 255 6.46 -17.60 10.52
N GLY A 256 5.86 -17.23 11.65
CA GLY A 256 6.48 -17.28 12.99
C GLY A 256 7.36 -16.08 13.31
N GLY A 257 7.50 -15.11 12.39
CA GLY A 257 8.22 -13.87 12.63
C GLY A 257 7.64 -13.04 13.78
N ASN A 258 8.54 -12.35 14.49
CA ASN A 258 8.23 -11.38 15.53
C ASN A 258 8.71 -9.99 15.08
N TYR A 259 7.78 -9.07 14.80
CA TYR A 259 8.08 -7.75 14.24
C TYR A 259 8.35 -6.67 15.31
N GLY A 260 8.56 -7.10 16.56
CA GLY A 260 9.21 -6.28 17.58
C GLY A 260 8.31 -5.34 18.38
N TRP A 261 7.14 -4.94 17.88
CA TRP A 261 6.23 -4.09 18.66
C TRP A 261 5.77 -4.78 19.96
N PRO A 262 5.77 -4.10 21.13
CA PRO A 262 6.02 -2.68 21.36
C PRO A 262 7.44 -2.36 21.84
N TYR A 263 8.35 -3.33 21.77
CA TYR A 263 9.72 -3.15 22.25
C TYR A 263 10.57 -2.39 21.23
N PHE A 264 10.27 -2.55 19.94
CA PHE A 264 10.94 -1.92 18.81
C PHE A 264 9.93 -1.29 17.86
N GLU A 265 10.37 -0.22 17.19
CA GLU A 265 9.64 0.51 16.16
C GLU A 265 10.67 0.92 15.09
N GLY A 266 10.53 0.40 13.87
CA GLY A 266 11.53 0.47 12.83
C GLY A 266 12.64 -0.60 12.97
N THR A 267 13.79 -0.33 12.36
CA THR A 267 14.93 -1.25 12.33
C THR A 267 15.69 -1.30 13.66
N ASP A 268 16.09 -2.50 14.10
CA ASP A 268 16.94 -2.71 15.26
C ASP A 268 18.15 -3.63 14.94
N THR A 269 18.93 -4.00 15.95
CA THR A 269 20.09 -4.90 15.84
C THR A 269 19.94 -6.19 16.63
N ASP A 270 18.78 -6.42 17.28
CA ASP A 270 18.49 -7.65 17.98
C ASP A 270 17.86 -8.68 17.02
N ASP A 271 18.63 -9.74 16.72
CA ASP A 271 18.22 -10.85 15.85
C ASP A 271 16.97 -11.60 16.33
N ALA A 272 16.46 -11.30 17.53
CA ALA A 272 15.18 -11.81 18.02
C ALA A 272 13.95 -11.23 17.29
N TYR A 273 14.11 -10.11 16.59
CA TYR A 273 13.04 -9.43 15.87
C TYR A 273 13.35 -9.35 14.37
N THR A 274 12.28 -9.33 13.58
CA THR A 274 12.34 -9.20 12.13
C THR A 274 12.28 -7.73 11.76
N ASP A 275 13.34 -7.22 11.14
CA ASP A 275 13.38 -5.84 10.68
C ASP A 275 12.43 -5.61 9.50
N PRO A 276 11.85 -4.40 9.40
CA PRO A 276 11.08 -4.00 8.23
C PRO A 276 11.94 -3.91 6.98
N ALA A 277 11.34 -4.24 5.84
CA ALA A 277 11.96 -4.10 4.53
C ALA A 277 12.13 -2.62 4.13
N LEU A 278 11.25 -1.75 4.65
CA LEU A 278 11.32 -0.30 4.46
C LEU A 278 10.66 0.42 5.64
N VAL A 279 11.17 1.60 5.99
CA VAL A 279 10.59 2.50 7.00
C VAL A 279 10.34 3.91 6.44
N TRP A 280 9.33 4.58 6.97
CA TRP A 280 9.03 6.00 6.70
C TRP A 280 8.75 6.77 7.99
N GLU A 281 9.02 8.08 7.97
CA GLU A 281 8.51 8.97 9.01
C GLU A 281 6.97 9.07 8.92
N PRO A 282 6.21 8.94 10.03
CA PRO A 282 4.76 8.79 9.94
C PRO A 282 4.01 9.94 9.24
N PHE A 283 4.55 11.16 9.22
CA PHE A 283 3.87 12.27 8.53
C PHE A 283 3.98 12.20 7.00
N GLU A 284 4.93 11.45 6.45
CA GLU A 284 5.09 11.23 5.01
C GLU A 284 4.31 10.01 4.50
N ALA A 285 3.81 9.18 5.43
CA ALA A 285 3.19 7.89 5.14
C ALA A 285 1.85 7.74 5.87
N SER A 286 1.80 6.95 6.95
CA SER A 286 0.61 6.39 7.58
C SER A 286 -0.21 5.63 6.55
N CYS A 287 0.43 4.61 5.96
CA CYS A 287 -0.10 3.86 4.83
C CYS A 287 -0.91 2.65 5.25
N ALA A 288 -2.06 2.46 4.59
CA ALA A 288 -2.98 1.36 4.82
C ALA A 288 -2.92 0.40 3.63
N GLY A 289 -3.96 0.31 2.80
CA GLY A 289 -4.05 -0.68 1.72
C GLY A 289 -2.81 -0.70 0.81
N ALA A 290 -2.49 -1.87 0.29
CA ALA A 290 -1.36 -2.09 -0.60
C ALA A 290 -1.72 -3.13 -1.67
N VAL A 291 -1.03 -3.06 -2.82
CA VAL A 291 -1.14 -4.04 -3.90
C VAL A 291 0.17 -4.13 -4.67
N PHE A 292 0.50 -5.28 -5.24
CA PHE A 292 1.62 -5.41 -6.17
C PHE A 292 1.20 -5.25 -7.64
N LEU A 293 2.01 -4.51 -8.39
CA LEU A 293 2.08 -4.54 -9.85
C LEU A 293 3.44 -5.10 -10.24
N ASP A 294 3.47 -6.35 -10.69
CA ASP A 294 4.70 -7.09 -10.92
C ASP A 294 5.62 -7.03 -9.67
N ASP A 295 6.77 -6.36 -9.76
CA ASP A 295 7.75 -6.21 -8.67
C ASP A 295 7.57 -4.90 -7.86
N THR A 296 6.54 -4.12 -8.16
CA THR A 296 6.30 -2.80 -7.55
C THR A 296 5.09 -2.84 -6.62
N LEU A 297 5.33 -2.62 -5.33
CA LEU A 297 4.26 -2.39 -4.36
C LEU A 297 3.76 -0.95 -4.47
N VAL A 298 2.44 -0.77 -4.51
CA VAL A 298 1.76 0.51 -4.41
C VAL A 298 0.94 0.52 -3.14
N THR A 299 1.07 1.56 -2.32
CA THR A 299 0.32 1.70 -1.06
C THR A 299 -0.30 3.07 -0.90
N ALA A 300 -1.52 3.09 -0.35
CA ALA A 300 -2.33 4.28 -0.13
C ALA A 300 -2.08 4.85 1.27
N CYS A 301 -1.76 6.14 1.32
CA CYS A 301 -1.29 6.79 2.54
C CYS A 301 -2.22 7.88 3.04
N LEU A 302 -2.62 7.72 4.30
CA LEU A 302 -3.61 8.55 4.97
C LEU A 302 -3.05 9.92 5.34
N ARG A 303 -2.06 9.95 6.24
CA ARG A 303 -1.48 11.21 6.73
C ARG A 303 -0.56 11.84 5.68
N GLY A 304 0.17 11.01 4.95
CA GLY A 304 1.06 11.40 3.87
C GLY A 304 0.35 11.90 2.60
N GLN A 305 -0.96 11.64 2.46
CA GLN A 305 -1.83 12.11 1.38
C GLN A 305 -1.24 11.84 -0.01
N ARG A 306 -0.85 10.58 -0.24
CA ARG A 306 -0.14 10.15 -1.46
C ARG A 306 -0.28 8.65 -1.67
N LEU A 307 0.10 8.21 -2.87
CA LEU A 307 0.49 6.83 -3.12
C LEU A 307 2.02 6.73 -3.07
N TRP A 308 2.54 5.80 -2.28
CA TRP A 308 3.94 5.38 -2.41
C TRP A 308 4.04 4.21 -3.38
N THR A 309 5.07 4.23 -4.23
CA THR A 309 5.46 3.12 -5.09
C THR A 309 6.87 2.65 -4.72
N VAL A 310 7.03 1.36 -4.50
CA VAL A 310 8.29 0.76 -4.03
C VAL A 310 8.59 -0.49 -4.86
N GLN A 311 9.68 -0.45 -5.62
CA GLN A 311 10.13 -1.61 -6.38
C GLN A 311 10.94 -2.53 -5.45
N PHE A 312 10.62 -3.81 -5.41
CA PHE A 312 11.34 -4.81 -4.64
C PHE A 312 12.10 -5.78 -5.56
N ASP A 313 13.28 -6.21 -5.13
CA ASP A 313 13.98 -7.32 -5.77
C ASP A 313 13.45 -8.68 -5.29
N GLN A 314 14.00 -9.77 -5.83
CA GLN A 314 13.59 -11.14 -5.48
C GLN A 314 13.93 -11.54 -4.03
N SER A 315 14.84 -10.82 -3.37
CA SER A 315 15.10 -11.03 -1.94
C SER A 315 14.15 -10.23 -1.05
N GLY A 316 13.27 -9.42 -1.64
CA GLY A 316 12.35 -8.56 -0.94
C GLY A 316 12.99 -7.29 -0.37
N THR A 317 14.12 -6.87 -0.92
CA THR A 317 14.76 -5.59 -0.59
C THR A 317 14.32 -4.51 -1.60
N PRO A 318 14.08 -3.26 -1.16
CA PRO A 318 13.84 -2.16 -2.10
C PRO A 318 14.97 -2.04 -3.13
N ALA A 319 14.63 -2.18 -4.42
CA ALA A 319 15.55 -2.14 -5.54
C ALA A 319 15.84 -0.72 -6.05
N ALA A 320 15.03 0.25 -5.63
CA ALA A 320 15.15 1.67 -5.97
C ALA A 320 14.56 2.53 -4.84
N GLU A 321 14.88 3.83 -4.88
CA GLU A 321 14.26 4.82 -4.00
C GLU A 321 12.73 4.81 -4.17
N PRO A 322 11.96 4.74 -3.07
CA PRO A 322 10.51 4.90 -3.11
C PRO A 322 10.09 6.19 -3.82
N ARG A 323 9.01 6.12 -4.61
CA ARG A 323 8.47 7.29 -5.32
C ARG A 323 7.08 7.65 -4.81
N ALA A 324 6.95 8.91 -4.39
CA ALA A 324 5.67 9.51 -4.05
C ALA A 324 4.93 9.95 -5.32
N THR A 325 3.65 9.65 -5.39
CA THR A 325 2.77 9.91 -6.53
C THR A 325 1.40 10.32 -6.00
N VAL A 326 0.60 11.03 -6.80
CA VAL A 326 -0.75 11.50 -6.38
C VAL A 326 -0.68 12.34 -5.08
N VAL A 327 0.33 13.21 -4.98
CA VAL A 327 0.65 13.91 -3.73
C VAL A 327 -0.29 15.08 -3.50
N ASN A 328 -1.04 15.06 -2.39
CA ASN A 328 -2.04 16.06 -2.00
C ASN A 328 -3.15 16.29 -3.03
N GLU A 329 -3.33 15.40 -4.01
CA GLU A 329 -4.34 15.59 -5.08
C GLU A 329 -5.76 15.29 -4.58
N PHE A 330 -5.91 14.31 -3.70
CA PHE A 330 -7.22 13.83 -3.22
C PHE A 330 -7.31 13.75 -1.70
N GLY A 331 -6.36 14.35 -0.99
CA GLY A 331 -6.29 14.24 0.47
C GLY A 331 -5.85 12.85 0.94
N ARG A 332 -6.53 12.34 1.97
CA ARG A 332 -6.19 11.07 2.64
C ARG A 332 -6.60 9.89 1.76
N LEU A 333 -5.66 8.98 1.47
CA LEU A 333 -5.93 7.76 0.70
C LEU A 333 -5.87 6.55 1.63
N ARG A 334 -6.80 5.59 1.47
CA ARG A 334 -6.95 4.46 2.40
C ARG A 334 -6.69 3.11 1.76
N SER A 335 -7.48 2.74 0.77
CA SER A 335 -7.38 1.43 0.13
C SER A 335 -6.88 1.58 -1.29
N VAL A 336 -6.13 0.59 -1.75
CA VAL A 336 -5.73 0.45 -3.15
C VAL A 336 -5.83 -1.01 -3.55
N ALA A 337 -6.45 -1.28 -4.69
CA ALA A 337 -6.61 -2.62 -5.24
C ALA A 337 -6.41 -2.59 -6.76
N MET A 338 -5.97 -3.71 -7.33
CA MET A 338 -5.95 -3.90 -8.77
C MET A 338 -7.31 -4.42 -9.23
N GLY A 339 -8.01 -3.63 -10.04
CA GLY A 339 -9.24 -4.06 -10.67
C GLY A 339 -8.99 -5.11 -11.75
N PRO A 340 -9.99 -5.96 -12.06
CA PRO A 340 -9.89 -6.95 -13.15
C PRO A 340 -9.79 -6.30 -14.54
N ASP A 341 -10.05 -4.99 -14.63
CA ASP A 341 -9.81 -4.15 -15.79
C ASP A 341 -8.35 -3.71 -15.96
N GLY A 342 -7.46 -4.13 -15.05
CA GLY A 342 -6.02 -3.78 -15.08
C GLY A 342 -5.74 -2.36 -14.60
N MET A 343 -6.68 -1.74 -13.90
CA MET A 343 -6.57 -0.38 -13.38
C MET A 343 -6.44 -0.40 -11.86
N LEU A 344 -5.76 0.60 -11.30
CA LEU A 344 -5.71 0.78 -9.84
C LEU A 344 -6.98 1.48 -9.38
N TRP A 345 -7.65 0.93 -8.38
CA TRP A 345 -8.79 1.54 -7.71
C TRP A 345 -8.36 1.97 -6.32
N VAL A 346 -8.60 3.23 -5.98
CA VAL A 346 -8.14 3.85 -4.74
C VAL A 346 -9.28 4.55 -4.03
N THR A 347 -9.39 4.35 -2.73
CA THR A 347 -10.40 5.02 -1.90
C THR A 347 -9.81 6.23 -1.18
N THR A 348 -10.56 7.34 -1.11
CA THR A 348 -10.23 8.45 -0.20
C THR A 348 -10.81 8.20 1.19
N SER A 349 -10.30 8.90 2.20
CA SER A 349 -10.71 8.77 3.61
C SER A 349 -10.71 10.12 4.32
N ASN A 350 -11.18 11.15 3.63
CA ASN A 350 -11.30 12.53 4.08
C ASN A 350 -12.42 12.71 5.12
N ARG A 351 -13.46 11.86 5.10
CA ARG A 351 -14.58 11.92 6.07
C ARG A 351 -14.32 11.16 7.37
N ASP A 352 -13.12 10.64 7.59
CA ASP A 352 -12.78 9.83 8.78
C ASP A 352 -12.56 10.63 10.07
N GLY A 353 -12.81 11.94 10.04
CA GLY A 353 -12.62 12.88 11.15
C GLY A 353 -11.18 13.38 11.34
N ARG A 354 -10.24 13.00 10.45
CA ARG A 354 -8.82 13.38 10.54
C ARG A 354 -8.35 14.29 9.41
N CYS A 355 -9.23 14.59 8.45
CA CYS A 355 -8.97 15.59 7.43
C CYS A 355 -9.33 16.98 7.92
N THR A 356 -8.32 17.77 8.25
CA THR A 356 -8.46 19.11 8.81
C THR A 356 -7.46 20.06 8.17
N GLU A 357 -7.78 21.36 8.13
CA GLU A 357 -6.92 22.38 7.50
C GLU A 357 -5.48 22.37 8.04
N ASP A 358 -5.29 22.12 9.34
CA ASP A 358 -3.97 22.02 9.98
C ASP A 358 -3.18 20.77 9.55
N ARG A 359 -3.88 19.77 9.02
CA ARG A 359 -3.31 18.54 8.44
C ARG A 359 -3.23 18.60 6.92
N GLY A 360 -3.57 19.74 6.30
CA GLY A 360 -3.38 19.98 4.88
C GLY A 360 -4.48 19.44 3.96
N CYS A 361 -5.64 19.05 4.50
CA CYS A 361 -6.78 18.66 3.69
C CYS A 361 -8.10 19.14 4.29
N THR A 362 -9.11 19.36 3.44
CA THR A 362 -10.46 19.75 3.84
C THR A 362 -11.45 18.90 3.06
N PRO A 363 -12.33 18.13 3.72
CA PRO A 363 -13.30 17.32 3.02
C PRO A 363 -14.32 18.18 2.29
N ASP A 364 -14.77 17.73 1.13
CA ASP A 364 -15.86 18.33 0.36
C ASP A 364 -17.12 17.45 0.26
N ASP A 365 -18.16 17.97 -0.39
CA ASP A 365 -19.46 17.30 -0.52
C ASP A 365 -19.37 16.01 -1.37
N ALA A 366 -18.38 15.90 -2.25
CA ALA A 366 -18.14 14.74 -3.09
C ALA A 366 -17.19 13.71 -2.45
N ASP A 367 -16.48 14.07 -1.38
CA ASP A 367 -15.78 13.07 -0.55
C ASP A 367 -16.78 12.10 0.11
N ASP A 368 -16.39 10.91 0.52
CA ASP A 368 -15.22 10.21 0.02
C ASP A 368 -15.49 9.62 -1.38
N ARG A 369 -14.41 9.41 -2.13
CA ARG A 369 -14.42 8.98 -3.53
C ARG A 369 -13.76 7.63 -3.69
N ILE A 370 -14.11 6.97 -4.78
CA ILE A 370 -13.27 5.93 -5.38
C ILE A 370 -12.74 6.46 -6.69
N ILE A 371 -11.43 6.36 -6.88
CA ILE A 371 -10.72 6.90 -8.03
C ILE A 371 -10.04 5.73 -8.73
N ARG A 372 -10.19 5.67 -10.05
CA ARG A 372 -9.59 4.66 -10.89
C ARG A 372 -8.47 5.26 -11.73
N PHE A 373 -7.27 4.69 -11.64
CA PHE A 373 -6.06 5.14 -12.35
C PHE A 373 -5.52 4.07 -13.29
N SER A 374 -5.00 4.49 -14.44
CA SER A 374 -4.06 3.64 -15.19
C SER A 374 -2.77 3.47 -14.38
N THR A 375 -2.12 2.32 -14.50
CA THR A 375 -0.82 2.06 -13.85
C THR A 375 0.23 3.10 -14.24
N SER A 376 0.20 3.56 -15.50
CA SER A 376 1.02 4.67 -16.00
C SER A 376 0.70 6.02 -15.37
N TYR A 377 -0.56 6.27 -14.98
CA TYR A 377 -0.93 7.50 -14.26
C TYR A 377 -0.34 7.48 -12.86
N ALA A 378 -0.50 6.36 -12.14
CA ALA A 378 0.09 6.21 -10.81
C ALA A 378 1.63 6.32 -10.86
N ALA A 379 2.28 5.87 -11.93
CA ALA A 379 3.74 5.97 -12.07
C ALA A 379 4.26 7.39 -12.41
N GLN A 380 3.40 8.33 -12.83
CA GLN A 380 3.81 9.71 -13.07
C GLN A 380 4.01 10.40 -11.72
N GLY A 381 5.27 10.64 -11.33
CA GLY A 381 5.64 11.43 -10.15
C GLY A 381 5.22 12.90 -10.27
N ARG A 382 3.91 13.14 -10.20
CA ARG A 382 3.29 14.47 -10.17
C ARG A 382 3.38 14.95 -8.72
N VAL A 383 4.16 16.01 -8.51
CA VAL A 383 4.43 16.65 -7.21
C VAL A 383 3.76 18.01 -7.17
#